data_AF-A0A9P8JPK9-F1
#
_entry.id   AF-A0A9P8JPK9-F1
#
_cell.length_a   1.000
_cell.length_b   1.000
_cell.length_c   1.000
_cell.angle_alpha   90.00
_cell.angle_beta   90.00
_cell.angle_gamma   90.00
#
_symmetry.space_group_name_H-M   'P 1'
#
loop_
_entity.id
_entity.type
_entity.pdbx_description
1 polymer ?
#
loop_
_entity_poly.entity_id
_entity_poly.type
_entity_poly.pdbx_seq_one_letter_code
_entity_poly.pdbx_strand_id
1 'polypeptide(L)'
;MAEGSAVPTASKGSWGSFLKSIASFNGDLSSLTAPAFILSTTSLTEFSAYWAEMPSVLVAPASEQDKQKRCMLVLKWFLSTLKQQYTSRNEKLGSEKKPLNPFLGELFLGKWIDHAGTTELVSEQVSHHPPVTAYSIWNKKHGVRLQGYNAQKASFGRTINVKQIGHAVLHIDQFDEDYLITLPALHIEGLITGSPYVELEKSTHIVSSTGYTCKIDYSGKGWVSGKKNSFTATMYPNGREKDVIYTAEGQWSGNFIIKDAHKKVVDSYDAVKMQKTPLTVAPIEQQDPLESRRAWYKVAEAINRGDMDTTSTEKSLIENQQRELRKREKEQGSEWQRRFFNRVPNSPR
;
A
#
# COMPACT_ATOMS: atom_id res chain seq x y z
N MET A 1 22.13 -19.17 -0.72
CA MET A 1 21.88 -19.07 -2.17
C MET A 1 22.97 -18.20 -2.79
N ALA A 2 23.44 -18.53 -4.00
CA ALA A 2 24.47 -17.75 -4.67
C ALA A 2 23.95 -16.36 -5.09
N GLU A 3 24.85 -15.38 -5.22
CA GLU A 3 24.51 -14.03 -5.70
C GLU A 3 23.85 -14.10 -7.08
N GLY A 4 22.74 -13.37 -7.24
CA GLY A 4 21.99 -13.32 -8.50
C GLY A 4 21.38 -14.64 -8.96
N SER A 5 21.15 -15.61 -8.07
CA SER A 5 20.59 -16.92 -8.45
C SER A 5 19.20 -16.85 -9.08
N ALA A 6 18.42 -15.81 -8.77
CA ALA A 6 17.09 -15.59 -9.36
C ALA A 6 17.08 -14.57 -10.52
N VAL A 7 18.26 -14.06 -10.92
CA VAL A 7 18.38 -13.05 -11.99
C VAL A 7 18.44 -13.75 -13.35
N PRO A 8 17.61 -13.33 -14.33
CA PRO A 8 17.71 -13.84 -15.70
C PRO A 8 19.14 -13.72 -16.24
N THR A 9 19.63 -14.74 -16.96
CA THR A 9 21.03 -14.77 -17.44
C THR A 9 21.43 -13.51 -18.20
N ALA A 10 20.55 -13.00 -19.06
CA ALA A 10 20.75 -11.78 -19.83
C ALA A 10 20.81 -10.49 -18.98
N SER A 11 20.38 -10.53 -17.72
CA SER A 11 20.29 -9.37 -16.81
C SER A 11 21.32 -9.40 -15.67
N LYS A 12 22.22 -10.39 -15.60
CA LYS A 12 23.21 -10.49 -14.52
C LYS A 12 24.16 -9.29 -14.46
N GLY A 13 24.59 -8.78 -15.62
CA GLY A 13 25.47 -7.60 -15.69
C GLY A 13 24.80 -6.30 -15.21
N SER A 14 23.54 -6.07 -15.59
CA SER A 14 22.78 -4.91 -15.13
C SER A 14 22.42 -5.01 -13.64
N TRP A 15 22.22 -6.23 -13.12
CA TRP A 15 21.97 -6.45 -11.69
C TRP A 15 23.15 -6.08 -10.80
N GLY A 16 24.37 -6.52 -11.15
CA GLY A 16 25.57 -6.14 -10.39
C GLY A 16 25.79 -4.62 -10.36
N SER A 17 25.49 -3.94 -11.47
CA SER A 17 25.54 -2.47 -11.56
C SER A 17 24.48 -1.79 -10.68
N PHE A 18 23.28 -2.36 -10.64
CA PHE A 18 22.18 -1.90 -9.79
C PHE A 18 22.48 -2.07 -8.28
N LEU A 19 23.03 -3.21 -7.86
CA LEU A 19 23.43 -3.41 -6.46
C LEU A 19 24.50 -2.42 -6.01
N LYS A 20 25.46 -2.10 -6.89
CA LYS A 20 26.47 -1.07 -6.63
C LYS A 20 25.86 0.32 -6.52
N SER A 21 24.87 0.66 -7.35
CA SER A 21 24.22 1.97 -7.28
C SER A 21 23.40 2.15 -6.01
N ILE A 22 22.74 1.09 -5.51
CA ILE A 22 22.01 1.11 -4.22
C ILE A 22 22.95 1.49 -3.07
N ALA A 23 24.16 0.92 -3.02
CA ALA A 23 25.09 1.10 -1.91
C ALA A 23 25.56 2.56 -1.73
N SER A 24 25.52 3.37 -2.80
CA SER A 24 25.90 4.78 -2.79
C SER A 24 24.72 5.74 -3.02
N PHE A 25 23.48 5.22 -3.08
CA PHE A 25 22.30 6.03 -3.38
C PHE A 25 21.85 6.85 -2.18
N ASN A 26 21.60 8.14 -2.39
CA ASN A 26 21.16 9.07 -1.35
C ASN A 26 19.97 9.94 -1.80
N GLY A 27 18.93 9.30 -2.32
CA GLY A 27 17.74 9.98 -2.86
C GLY A 27 16.43 9.24 -2.56
N ASP A 28 15.36 9.61 -3.27
CA ASP A 28 14.06 8.92 -3.17
C ASP A 28 14.07 7.57 -3.91
N LEU A 29 13.46 6.54 -3.30
CA LEU A 29 13.37 5.20 -3.90
C LEU A 29 12.75 5.20 -5.31
N SER A 30 11.84 6.13 -5.55
CA SER A 30 11.13 6.24 -6.82
C SER A 30 12.04 6.76 -7.97
N SER A 31 13.14 7.46 -7.66
CA SER A 31 14.10 7.95 -8.66
C SER A 31 15.26 6.97 -8.94
N LEU A 32 15.40 5.89 -8.16
CA LEU A 32 16.42 4.86 -8.37
C LEU A 32 16.23 4.15 -9.73
N THR A 33 17.21 4.23 -10.62
CA THR A 33 17.17 3.49 -11.90
C THR A 33 17.30 1.99 -11.66
N ALA A 34 16.40 1.21 -12.25
CA ALA A 34 16.27 -0.22 -12.03
C ALA A 34 16.25 -0.99 -13.36
N PRO A 35 16.83 -2.21 -13.44
CA PRO A 35 16.75 -3.05 -14.63
C PRO A 35 15.32 -3.45 -15.02
N ALA A 36 15.09 -3.67 -16.32
CA ALA A 36 13.80 -4.03 -16.92
C ALA A 36 13.00 -5.07 -16.13
N PHE A 37 13.68 -6.16 -15.77
CA PHE A 37 13.03 -7.34 -15.19
C PHE A 37 12.45 -7.08 -13.80
N ILE A 38 12.89 -6.02 -13.11
CA ILE A 38 12.35 -5.58 -11.82
C ILE A 38 11.44 -4.34 -11.92
N LEU A 39 11.03 -3.92 -13.12
CA LEU A 39 10.03 -2.85 -13.29
C LEU A 39 8.61 -3.42 -13.27
N SER A 40 7.69 -2.71 -12.61
CA SER A 40 6.26 -2.96 -12.65
C SER A 40 5.57 -1.98 -13.59
N THR A 41 4.46 -2.41 -14.20
CA THR A 41 3.57 -1.55 -14.99
C THR A 41 2.56 -0.78 -14.13
N THR A 42 2.55 -1.04 -12.82
CA THR A 42 1.61 -0.44 -11.86
C THR A 42 2.21 0.81 -11.23
N SER A 43 1.46 1.91 -11.26
CA SER A 43 1.81 3.14 -10.54
C SER A 43 1.47 3.07 -9.06
N LEU A 44 2.19 3.81 -8.22
CA LEU A 44 1.90 3.89 -6.78
C LEU A 44 0.50 4.45 -6.48
N THR A 45 -0.11 5.24 -7.37
CA THR A 45 -1.50 5.69 -7.22
C THR A 45 -2.50 4.54 -7.20
N GLU A 46 -2.19 3.42 -7.87
CA GLU A 46 -3.05 2.22 -7.87
C GLU A 46 -2.99 1.44 -6.55
N PHE A 47 -1.95 1.65 -5.73
CA PHE A 47 -1.77 0.91 -4.48
C PHE A 47 -2.86 1.24 -3.44
N SER A 48 -3.50 2.41 -3.57
CA SER A 48 -4.68 2.78 -2.79
C SER A 48 -5.80 1.75 -2.89
N ALA A 49 -5.90 1.00 -3.99
CA ALA A 49 -6.91 -0.04 -4.15
C ALA A 49 -6.77 -1.22 -3.17
N TYR A 50 -5.57 -1.47 -2.67
CA TYR A 50 -5.30 -2.62 -1.79
C TYR A 50 -6.05 -2.55 -0.45
N TRP A 51 -6.54 -1.38 -0.05
CA TRP A 51 -7.37 -1.21 1.13
C TRP A 51 -8.76 -1.87 1.04
N ALA A 52 -9.26 -2.12 -0.18
CA ALA A 52 -10.65 -2.51 -0.40
C ALA A 52 -10.85 -3.62 -1.45
N GLU A 53 -9.84 -4.46 -1.72
CA GLU A 53 -10.02 -5.65 -2.59
C GLU A 53 -11.02 -6.68 -2.01
N MET A 54 -11.44 -6.52 -0.75
CA MET A 54 -12.49 -7.32 -0.09
C MET A 54 -13.56 -6.40 0.55
N PRO A 55 -14.46 -5.81 -0.27
CA PRO A 55 -15.48 -4.86 0.23
C PRO A 55 -16.35 -5.42 1.35
N SER A 56 -16.72 -6.71 1.27
CA SER A 56 -17.51 -7.38 2.31
C SER A 56 -16.83 -7.39 3.68
N VAL A 57 -15.50 -7.50 3.72
CA VAL A 57 -14.72 -7.44 4.97
C VAL A 57 -14.59 -6.00 5.45
N LEU A 58 -14.40 -5.04 4.54
CA LEU A 58 -14.35 -3.61 4.84
C LEU A 58 -15.65 -3.11 5.49
N VAL A 59 -16.82 -3.55 5.00
CA VAL A 59 -18.11 -3.07 5.52
C VAL A 59 -18.65 -3.88 6.70
N ALA A 60 -18.09 -5.05 6.99
CA ALA A 60 -18.57 -5.93 8.07
C ALA A 60 -18.71 -5.22 9.44
N PRO A 61 -17.78 -4.33 9.87
CA PRO A 61 -17.92 -3.59 11.11
C PRO A 61 -19.21 -2.76 11.21
N ALA A 62 -19.76 -2.25 10.10
CA ALA A 62 -20.95 -1.40 10.12
C ALA A 62 -22.22 -2.12 10.60
N SER A 63 -22.27 -3.45 10.52
CA SER A 63 -23.44 -4.24 10.94
C SER A 63 -23.35 -4.74 12.39
N GLU A 64 -22.18 -4.64 13.03
CA GLU A 64 -21.97 -5.10 14.41
C GLU A 64 -22.38 -3.98 15.38
N GLN A 65 -23.15 -4.28 16.41
CA GLN A 65 -23.63 -3.28 17.39
C GLN A 65 -22.68 -3.14 18.58
N ASP A 66 -22.02 -4.23 18.98
CA ASP A 66 -21.08 -4.22 20.09
C ASP A 66 -19.76 -3.55 19.68
N LYS A 67 -19.43 -2.42 20.33
CA LYS A 67 -18.23 -1.63 20.02
C LYS A 67 -16.93 -2.42 20.10
N GLN A 68 -16.85 -3.39 21.01
CA GLN A 68 -15.66 -4.20 21.22
C GLN A 68 -15.45 -5.17 20.05
N LYS A 69 -16.51 -5.89 19.65
CA LYS A 69 -16.50 -6.75 18.46
C LYS A 69 -16.32 -5.94 17.18
N ARG A 70 -16.90 -4.75 17.08
CA ARG A 70 -16.73 -3.87 15.92
C ARG A 70 -15.27 -3.46 15.73
N CYS A 71 -14.57 -3.06 16.81
CA CYS A 71 -13.13 -2.79 16.77
C CYS A 71 -12.31 -4.03 16.38
N MET A 72 -12.69 -5.22 16.86
CA MET A 72 -12.09 -6.49 16.44
C MET A 72 -12.29 -6.77 14.94
N LEU A 73 -13.45 -6.46 14.38
CA LEU A 73 -13.72 -6.58 12.94
C LEU A 73 -12.90 -5.58 12.12
N VAL A 74 -12.67 -4.36 12.61
CA VAL A 74 -11.76 -3.39 11.97
C VAL A 74 -10.32 -3.91 11.98
N LEU A 75 -9.86 -4.50 13.09
CA LEU A 75 -8.57 -5.18 13.15
C LEU A 75 -8.47 -6.30 12.10
N LYS A 76 -9.49 -7.16 12.01
CA LYS A 76 -9.55 -8.24 11.00
C LYS A 76 -9.48 -7.68 9.58
N TRP A 77 -10.26 -6.65 9.27
CA TRP A 77 -10.22 -5.99 7.97
C TRP A 77 -8.83 -5.45 7.66
N PHE A 78 -8.22 -4.68 8.55
CA PHE A 78 -6.88 -4.13 8.33
C PHE A 78 -5.86 -5.24 8.04
N LEU A 79 -5.83 -6.30 8.86
CA LEU A 79 -4.94 -7.45 8.68
C LEU A 79 -5.18 -8.14 7.33
N SER A 80 -6.43 -8.21 6.87
CA SER A 80 -6.77 -8.80 5.58
C SER A 80 -6.15 -8.05 4.40
N THR A 81 -5.93 -6.72 4.51
CA THR A 81 -5.34 -5.91 3.43
C THR A 81 -3.84 -6.18 3.20
N LEU A 82 -3.13 -6.68 4.22
CA LEU A 82 -1.67 -6.73 4.24
C LEU A 82 -1.10 -7.61 3.12
N LYS A 83 -1.75 -8.74 2.81
CA LYS A 83 -1.32 -9.61 1.70
C LYS A 83 -1.32 -8.84 0.37
N GLN A 84 -2.40 -8.11 0.09
CA GLN A 84 -2.54 -7.36 -1.16
C GLN A 84 -1.54 -6.20 -1.20
N GLN A 85 -1.36 -5.51 -0.08
CA GLN A 85 -0.41 -4.40 0.05
C GLN A 85 1.05 -4.82 -0.11
N TYR A 86 1.46 -6.02 0.31
CA TYR A 86 2.89 -6.35 0.45
C TYR A 86 3.36 -7.65 -0.23
N THR A 87 2.46 -8.49 -0.75
CA THR A 87 2.88 -9.72 -1.47
C THR A 87 2.26 -9.90 -2.85
N SER A 88 1.28 -9.07 -3.23
CA SER A 88 0.57 -9.23 -4.51
C SER A 88 1.49 -9.20 -5.74
N ARG A 89 2.58 -8.42 -5.70
CA ARG A 89 3.58 -8.39 -6.77
C ARG A 89 4.43 -9.64 -6.79
N ASN A 90 4.92 -10.11 -5.64
CA ASN A 90 5.65 -11.38 -5.56
C ASN A 90 4.84 -12.55 -6.14
N GLU A 91 3.53 -12.61 -5.87
CA GLU A 91 2.66 -13.67 -6.41
C GLU A 91 2.41 -13.54 -7.92
N LYS A 92 2.18 -12.32 -8.43
CA LYS A 92 1.85 -12.08 -9.84
C LYS A 92 3.07 -12.02 -10.76
N LEU A 93 4.19 -11.51 -10.27
CA LEU A 93 5.36 -11.11 -11.06
C LEU A 93 6.63 -11.88 -10.67
N GLY A 94 6.53 -12.81 -9.71
CA GLY A 94 7.64 -13.66 -9.23
C GLY A 94 8.55 -13.01 -8.19
N SER A 95 8.56 -11.68 -8.09
CA SER A 95 9.28 -10.91 -7.08
C SER A 95 8.66 -9.52 -6.88
N GLU A 96 9.08 -8.82 -5.83
CA GLU A 96 8.74 -7.41 -5.67
C GLU A 96 9.42 -6.59 -6.77
N LYS A 97 8.65 -5.72 -7.42
CA LYS A 97 9.11 -4.91 -8.55
C LYS A 97 8.94 -3.44 -8.23
N LYS A 98 9.84 -2.61 -8.76
CA LYS A 98 9.78 -1.16 -8.64
C LYS A 98 8.52 -0.64 -9.37
N PRO A 99 7.56 -0.02 -8.66
CA PRO A 99 6.39 0.59 -9.28
C PRO A 99 6.76 1.86 -10.06
N LEU A 100 5.85 2.29 -10.94
CA LEU A 100 5.96 3.59 -11.60
C LEU A 100 5.84 4.71 -10.56
N ASN A 101 6.69 5.73 -10.67
CA ASN A 101 6.65 6.91 -9.80
C ASN A 101 5.56 7.85 -10.32
N PRO A 102 4.49 8.11 -9.56
CA PRO A 102 3.40 8.91 -10.08
C PRO A 102 3.83 10.35 -10.34
N PHE A 103 3.29 10.95 -11.40
CA PHE A 103 3.43 12.38 -11.64
C PHE A 103 2.42 13.18 -10.80
N LEU A 104 2.69 14.47 -10.56
CA LEU A 104 1.78 15.33 -9.79
C LEU A 104 0.41 15.44 -10.49
N GLY A 105 -0.66 15.21 -9.74
CA GLY A 105 -2.02 15.23 -10.26
C GLY A 105 -2.45 13.95 -10.97
N GLU A 106 -1.60 12.91 -11.00
CA GLU A 106 -2.00 11.58 -11.47
C GLU A 106 -3.17 11.03 -10.66
N LEU A 107 -4.15 10.45 -11.34
CA LEU A 107 -5.37 9.92 -10.75
C LEU A 107 -5.46 8.41 -10.90
N PHE A 108 -6.10 7.74 -9.95
CA PHE A 108 -6.58 6.39 -10.15
C PHE A 108 -7.98 6.25 -9.55
N LEU A 109 -8.95 5.97 -10.43
CA LEU A 109 -10.36 5.93 -10.11
C LEU A 109 -10.88 4.51 -10.36
N GLY A 110 -11.83 4.07 -9.53
CA GLY A 110 -12.46 2.78 -9.78
C GLY A 110 -13.54 2.45 -8.77
N LYS A 111 -14.15 1.27 -8.95
CA LYS A 111 -15.18 0.76 -8.04
C LYS A 111 -15.19 -0.76 -7.98
N TRP A 112 -15.59 -1.29 -6.84
CA TRP A 112 -15.94 -2.69 -6.64
C TRP A 112 -17.45 -2.81 -6.54
N ILE A 113 -18.01 -3.82 -7.19
CA ILE A 113 -19.44 -4.12 -7.15
C ILE A 113 -19.60 -5.58 -6.75
N ASP A 114 -20.17 -5.81 -5.58
CA ASP A 114 -20.49 -7.14 -5.07
C ASP A 114 -21.77 -7.11 -4.20
N HIS A 115 -22.01 -8.13 -3.39
CA HIS A 115 -23.16 -8.23 -2.50
C HIS A 115 -23.19 -7.15 -1.40
N ALA A 116 -22.02 -6.58 -1.03
CA ALA A 116 -21.90 -5.41 -0.16
C ALA A 116 -22.26 -4.09 -0.88
N GLY A 117 -22.70 -4.15 -2.14
CA GLY A 117 -23.08 -2.98 -2.92
C GLY A 117 -21.90 -2.41 -3.72
N THR A 118 -21.89 -1.10 -3.93
CA THR A 118 -20.81 -0.40 -4.63
C THR A 118 -19.87 0.25 -3.63
N THR A 119 -18.59 -0.09 -3.73
CA THR A 119 -17.49 0.57 -3.03
C THR A 119 -16.66 1.33 -4.06
N GLU A 120 -16.52 2.64 -3.90
CA GLU A 120 -15.87 3.52 -4.87
C GLU A 120 -14.46 3.91 -4.36
N LEU A 121 -13.54 4.23 -5.27
CA LEU A 121 -12.16 4.64 -5.00
C LEU A 121 -11.82 5.90 -5.80
N VAL A 122 -11.22 6.87 -5.12
CA VAL A 122 -10.47 7.97 -5.69
C VAL A 122 -9.07 7.95 -5.09
N SER A 123 -8.04 8.00 -5.93
CA SER A 123 -6.64 8.12 -5.54
C SER A 123 -6.00 9.23 -6.38
N GLU A 124 -5.23 10.11 -5.75
CA GLU A 124 -4.58 11.25 -6.40
C GLU A 124 -3.14 11.38 -5.89
N GLN A 125 -2.19 11.60 -6.80
CA GLN A 125 -0.86 12.05 -6.43
C GLN A 125 -0.89 13.54 -6.10
N VAL A 126 -0.99 13.87 -4.81
CA VAL A 126 -1.15 15.24 -4.32
C VAL A 126 0.19 16.01 -4.17
N SER A 127 1.31 15.30 -4.22
CA SER A 127 2.67 15.87 -4.20
C SER A 127 3.66 14.95 -4.92
N HIS A 128 4.64 15.53 -5.61
CA HIS A 128 5.72 14.79 -6.26
C HIS A 128 7.08 14.92 -5.53
N HIS A 129 7.32 16.04 -4.84
CA HIS A 129 8.54 16.27 -4.06
C HIS A 129 8.22 16.82 -2.66
N PRO A 130 8.15 15.97 -1.62
CA PRO A 130 8.26 14.50 -1.68
C PRO A 130 7.01 13.84 -2.31
N PRO A 131 7.10 12.59 -2.79
CA PRO A 131 5.94 11.85 -3.30
C PRO A 131 4.89 11.62 -2.21
N VAL A 132 3.64 12.01 -2.48
CA VAL A 132 2.50 11.77 -1.61
C VAL A 132 1.28 11.37 -2.45
N THR A 133 0.70 10.22 -2.14
CA THR A 133 -0.57 9.75 -2.71
C THR A 133 -1.66 9.87 -1.66
N ALA A 134 -2.73 10.59 -1.95
CA ALA A 134 -3.92 10.64 -1.11
C ALA A 134 -5.04 9.78 -1.72
N TYR A 135 -5.91 9.24 -0.89
CA TYR A 135 -7.01 8.39 -1.33
C TYR A 135 -8.25 8.53 -0.46
N SER A 136 -9.40 8.23 -1.08
CA SER A 136 -10.69 8.07 -0.44
C SER A 136 -11.40 6.87 -1.05
N ILE A 137 -11.94 6.02 -0.19
CA ILE A 137 -12.72 4.83 -0.54
C ILE A 137 -14.02 4.89 0.25
N TRP A 138 -15.16 4.66 -0.36
CA TRP A 138 -16.42 4.69 0.38
C TRP A 138 -17.45 3.70 -0.15
N ASN A 139 -18.30 3.23 0.75
CA ASN A 139 -19.49 2.44 0.45
C ASN A 139 -20.71 3.15 1.05
N LYS A 140 -21.54 3.74 0.18
CA LYS A 140 -22.73 4.51 0.60
C LYS A 140 -23.81 3.64 1.24
N LYS A 141 -23.95 2.38 0.78
CA LYS A 141 -24.98 1.46 1.26
C LYS A 141 -24.80 1.12 2.75
N HIS A 142 -23.56 0.97 3.19
CA HIS A 142 -23.21 0.61 4.56
C HIS A 142 -22.70 1.80 5.40
N GLY A 143 -22.65 3.01 4.83
CA GLY A 143 -22.14 4.19 5.53
C GLY A 143 -20.68 4.04 5.99
N VAL A 144 -19.84 3.44 5.15
CA VAL A 144 -18.41 3.20 5.48
C VAL A 144 -17.55 4.07 4.59
N ARG A 145 -16.63 4.83 5.21
CA ARG A 145 -15.72 5.75 4.52
C ARG A 145 -14.30 5.53 5.02
N LEU A 146 -13.36 5.38 4.10
CA LEU A 146 -11.94 5.30 4.39
C LEU A 146 -11.23 6.43 3.65
N GLN A 147 -10.40 7.17 4.35
CA GLN A 147 -9.55 8.19 3.73
C GLN A 147 -8.14 8.10 4.29
N GLY A 148 -7.15 8.55 3.53
CA GLY A 148 -5.79 8.57 4.01
C GLY A 148 -4.84 9.15 3.00
N TYR A 149 -3.57 9.18 3.40
CA TYR A 149 -2.48 9.48 2.50
C TYR A 149 -1.25 8.66 2.87
N ASN A 150 -0.44 8.37 1.86
CA ASN A 150 0.82 7.69 2.00
C ASN A 150 1.94 8.54 1.39
N ALA A 151 3.02 8.63 2.14
CA ALA A 151 4.32 9.08 1.68
C ALA A 151 5.37 8.13 2.24
N GLN A 152 6.60 8.24 1.77
CA GLN A 152 7.68 7.37 2.22
C GLN A 152 9.00 8.10 2.35
N LYS A 153 9.84 7.60 3.25
CA LYS A 153 11.27 7.90 3.31
C LYS A 153 12.03 6.59 3.27
N ALA A 154 12.92 6.46 2.29
CA ALA A 154 13.77 5.29 2.16
C ALA A 154 15.19 5.57 2.66
N SER A 155 15.85 4.56 3.23
CA SER A 155 17.28 4.53 3.47
C SER A 155 17.90 3.26 2.88
N PHE A 156 19.10 3.41 2.33
CA PHE A 156 19.72 2.39 1.48
C PHE A 156 20.97 1.84 2.15
N GLY A 157 21.09 0.51 2.16
CA GLY A 157 22.23 -0.24 2.65
C GLY A 157 22.28 -1.60 1.98
N ARG A 158 22.54 -2.68 2.75
CA ARG A 158 22.37 -4.06 2.23
C ARG A 158 20.90 -4.40 1.95
N THR A 159 20.00 -3.77 2.70
CA THR A 159 18.55 -3.78 2.51
C THR A 159 18.08 -2.36 2.21
N ILE A 160 16.87 -2.22 1.67
CA ILE A 160 16.22 -0.91 1.53
C ILE A 160 15.20 -0.80 2.65
N ASN A 161 15.39 0.12 3.58
CA ASN A 161 14.44 0.37 4.67
C ASN A 161 13.49 1.47 4.23
N VAL A 162 12.19 1.29 4.46
CA VAL A 162 11.14 2.23 4.06
C VAL A 162 10.30 2.57 5.29
N LYS A 163 10.38 3.84 5.70
CA LYS A 163 9.47 4.42 6.68
C LYS A 163 8.27 4.99 5.94
N GLN A 164 7.10 4.43 6.16
CA GLN A 164 5.86 5.02 5.70
C GLN A 164 5.49 6.25 6.55
N ILE A 165 4.96 7.27 5.90
CA ILE A 165 4.49 8.53 6.48
C ILE A 165 3.03 8.69 6.07
N GLY A 166 2.21 9.12 7.02
CA GLY A 166 0.77 9.25 6.84
C GLY A 166 0.00 8.24 7.68
N HIS A 167 -1.30 8.20 7.44
CA HIS A 167 -2.26 7.40 8.19
C HIS A 167 -3.51 7.20 7.34
N ALA A 168 -4.35 6.26 7.76
CA ALA A 168 -5.71 6.11 7.27
C ALA A 168 -6.71 6.39 8.40
N VAL A 169 -7.89 6.87 8.05
CA VAL A 169 -9.05 7.02 8.94
C VAL A 169 -10.21 6.27 8.32
N LEU A 170 -10.68 5.22 9.00
CA LEU A 170 -11.93 4.55 8.68
C LEU A 170 -13.03 5.16 9.56
N HIS A 171 -14.13 5.57 8.94
CA HIS A 171 -15.31 6.10 9.58
C HIS A 171 -16.52 5.21 9.29
N ILE A 172 -17.36 5.00 10.30
CA ILE A 172 -18.62 4.26 10.21
C ILE A 172 -19.77 5.19 10.61
N ASP A 173 -20.57 5.60 9.63
CA ASP A 173 -21.61 6.63 9.77
C ASP A 173 -22.68 6.23 10.82
N GLN A 174 -23.04 4.95 10.89
CA GLN A 174 -24.08 4.47 11.81
C GLN A 174 -23.77 4.74 13.29
N PHE A 175 -22.48 4.79 13.65
CA PHE A 175 -22.03 4.93 15.04
C PHE A 175 -21.29 6.23 15.31
N ASP A 176 -21.10 7.06 14.28
CA ASP A 176 -20.20 8.23 14.32
C ASP A 176 -18.82 7.84 14.89
N GLU A 177 -18.28 6.74 14.37
CA GLU A 177 -17.10 6.08 14.92
C GLU A 177 -15.91 6.15 13.97
N ASP A 178 -14.78 6.64 14.47
CA ASP A 178 -13.53 6.79 13.73
C ASP A 178 -12.47 5.80 14.22
N TYR A 179 -11.67 5.30 13.28
CA TYR A 179 -10.50 4.47 13.52
C TYR A 179 -9.28 5.06 12.82
N LEU A 180 -8.34 5.58 13.59
CA LEU A 180 -7.06 6.09 13.10
C LEU A 180 -6.06 4.94 12.99
N ILE A 181 -5.48 4.76 11.81
CA ILE A 181 -4.61 3.63 11.47
C ILE A 181 -3.24 4.15 11.05
N THR A 182 -2.21 3.77 11.79
CA THR A 182 -0.82 4.07 11.40
C THR A 182 -0.35 3.08 10.34
N LEU A 183 0.63 3.47 9.52
CA LEU A 183 1.19 2.59 8.50
C LEU A 183 2.43 1.85 9.02
N PRO A 184 2.65 0.57 8.65
CA PRO A 184 3.80 -0.17 9.11
C PRO A 184 5.10 0.34 8.48
N ALA A 185 6.20 0.21 9.21
CA ALA A 185 7.53 0.29 8.61
C ALA A 185 7.84 -1.04 7.91
N LEU A 186 8.69 -1.00 6.89
CA LEU A 186 9.07 -2.19 6.14
C LEU A 186 10.51 -2.10 5.65
N HIS A 187 11.08 -3.23 5.30
CA HIS A 187 12.34 -3.29 4.57
C HIS A 187 12.24 -4.31 3.41
N ILE A 188 13.06 -4.08 2.38
CA ILE A 188 13.15 -4.92 1.19
C ILE A 188 14.36 -5.83 1.35
N GLU A 189 14.08 -7.13 1.44
CA GLU A 189 15.06 -8.22 1.50
C GLU A 189 15.29 -8.83 0.11
N GLY A 190 16.26 -9.74 0.00
CA GLY A 190 16.43 -10.58 -1.20
C GLY A 190 17.05 -9.89 -2.41
N LEU A 191 17.59 -8.67 -2.24
CA LEU A 191 18.31 -7.93 -3.27
C LEU A 191 19.56 -8.68 -3.77
N ILE A 192 20.38 -9.22 -2.87
CA ILE A 192 21.60 -9.96 -3.26
C ILE A 192 21.26 -11.19 -4.11
N THR A 193 20.17 -11.88 -3.78
CA THR A 193 19.73 -13.09 -4.50
C THR A 193 18.97 -12.79 -5.80
N GLY A 194 18.59 -11.53 -6.03
CA GLY A 194 17.81 -11.13 -7.21
C GLY A 194 16.32 -11.42 -7.13
N SER A 195 15.78 -11.64 -5.92
CA SER A 195 14.36 -11.89 -5.69
C SER A 195 13.89 -11.00 -4.54
N PRO A 196 13.61 -9.71 -4.81
CA PRO A 196 13.21 -8.78 -3.77
C PRO A 196 11.88 -9.18 -3.13
N TYR A 197 11.75 -9.00 -1.83
CA TYR A 197 10.50 -9.19 -1.09
C TYR A 197 10.37 -8.25 0.10
N VAL A 198 9.13 -7.92 0.46
CA VAL A 198 8.82 -7.06 1.60
C VAL A 198 8.74 -7.88 2.89
N GLU A 199 9.36 -7.37 3.96
CA GLU A 199 9.06 -7.76 5.34
C GLU A 199 8.60 -6.53 6.12
N LEU A 200 7.53 -6.71 6.90
CA LEU A 200 6.99 -5.67 7.78
C LEU A 200 7.71 -5.72 9.13
N GLU A 201 7.87 -4.56 9.74
CA GLU A 201 8.54 -4.41 11.04
C GLU A 201 7.84 -3.36 11.92
N LYS A 202 8.27 -3.29 13.18
CA LYS A 202 7.69 -2.42 14.22
C LYS A 202 6.21 -2.74 14.42
N SER A 203 5.41 -1.71 14.65
CA SER A 203 4.00 -1.88 15.01
C SER A 203 3.09 -0.96 14.22
N THR A 204 1.91 -1.47 13.89
CA THR A 204 0.75 -0.65 13.49
C THR A 204 -0.18 -0.48 14.69
N HIS A 205 -0.76 0.71 14.83
CA HIS A 205 -1.82 1.01 15.79
C HIS A 205 -3.11 1.32 15.05
N ILE A 206 -4.22 0.77 15.54
CA ILE A 206 -5.58 1.15 15.17
C ILE A 206 -6.22 1.73 16.43
N VAL A 207 -6.44 3.04 16.46
CA VAL A 207 -7.01 3.75 17.61
C VAL A 207 -8.46 4.10 17.29
N SER A 208 -9.39 3.56 18.06
CA SER A 208 -10.83 3.79 17.92
C SER A 208 -11.30 4.96 18.80
N SER A 209 -12.23 5.76 18.28
CA SER A 209 -12.92 6.80 19.05
C SER A 209 -13.78 6.23 20.20
N THR A 210 -14.10 4.93 20.19
CA THR A 210 -14.87 4.28 21.27
C THR A 210 -14.05 3.82 22.48
N GLY A 211 -12.75 4.14 22.49
CA GLY A 211 -11.88 3.93 23.64
C GLY A 211 -11.05 2.64 23.60
N TYR A 212 -10.84 2.06 22.42
CA TYR A 212 -10.01 0.86 22.23
C TYR A 212 -8.84 1.13 21.30
N THR A 213 -7.73 0.43 21.55
CA THR A 213 -6.54 0.42 20.70
C THR A 213 -6.18 -1.02 20.33
N CYS A 214 -5.95 -1.27 19.04
CA CYS A 214 -5.28 -2.47 18.57
C CYS A 214 -3.82 -2.15 18.26
N LYS A 215 -2.89 -2.90 18.84
CA LYS A 215 -1.47 -2.86 18.47
C LYS A 215 -1.12 -4.14 17.73
N ILE A 216 -0.53 -4.02 16.54
CA ILE A 216 -0.08 -5.13 15.70
C ILE A 216 1.44 -5.07 15.64
N ASP A 217 2.12 -6.07 16.19
CA ASP A 217 3.58 -6.24 16.13
C ASP A 217 3.95 -7.24 15.04
N TYR A 218 4.81 -6.82 14.10
CA TYR A 218 5.23 -7.64 12.96
C TYR A 218 6.55 -8.38 13.23
N SER A 219 6.67 -9.60 12.71
CA SER A 219 7.90 -10.39 12.76
C SER A 219 8.08 -11.25 11.50
N GLY A 220 9.33 -11.57 11.18
CA GLY A 220 9.69 -12.34 9.99
C GLY A 220 10.71 -13.44 10.28
N LYS A 221 11.25 -14.04 9.21
CA LYS A 221 12.19 -15.18 9.27
C LYS A 221 13.47 -14.94 10.09
N GLY A 222 13.85 -13.69 10.34
CA GLY A 222 15.04 -13.31 11.10
C GLY A 222 14.92 -13.47 12.62
N TRP A 223 13.72 -13.74 13.16
CA TRP A 223 13.55 -14.08 14.57
C TRP A 223 13.82 -15.57 14.78
N VAL A 224 14.40 -15.94 15.95
CA VAL A 224 15.01 -17.25 16.30
C VAL A 224 14.23 -18.50 15.82
N SER A 225 12.91 -18.42 15.65
CA SER A 225 12.04 -19.47 15.10
C SER A 225 10.92 -18.95 14.16
N GLY A 226 11.04 -17.73 13.64
CA GLY A 226 9.97 -16.99 12.99
C GLY A 226 9.61 -17.50 11.60
N LYS A 227 8.31 -17.64 11.31
CA LYS A 227 7.83 -17.81 9.93
C LYS A 227 7.81 -16.44 9.24
N LYS A 228 7.95 -16.40 7.91
CA LYS A 228 7.79 -15.15 7.15
C LYS A 228 6.43 -14.52 7.44
N ASN A 229 6.36 -13.19 7.37
CA ASN A 229 5.10 -12.46 7.39
C ASN A 229 4.24 -12.78 8.63
N SER A 230 4.88 -13.01 9.78
CA SER A 230 4.19 -13.30 11.04
C SER A 230 3.78 -12.01 11.74
N PHE A 231 2.76 -12.10 12.60
CA PHE A 231 2.40 -11.01 13.50
C PHE A 231 1.73 -11.53 14.77
N THR A 232 1.75 -10.67 15.78
CA THR A 232 0.87 -10.76 16.95
C THR A 232 0.17 -9.43 17.13
N ALA A 233 -1.12 -9.44 17.43
CA ALA A 233 -1.88 -8.24 17.73
C ALA A 233 -2.62 -8.38 19.05
N THR A 234 -2.73 -7.28 19.78
CA THR A 234 -3.53 -7.17 21.01
C THR A 234 -4.50 -6.02 20.86
N MET A 235 -5.73 -6.22 21.35
CA MET A 235 -6.73 -5.16 21.49
C MET A 235 -7.01 -4.94 22.97
N TYR A 236 -6.98 -3.68 23.40
CA TYR A 236 -7.14 -3.28 24.80
C TYR A 236 -7.81 -1.90 24.91
N PRO A 237 -8.41 -1.54 26.06
CA PRO A 237 -8.90 -0.18 26.30
C PRO A 237 -7.75 0.82 26.29
N ASN A 238 -7.98 2.03 25.78
CA ASN A 238 -6.94 3.07 25.67
C ASN A 238 -6.20 3.30 27.00
N GLY A 239 -4.87 3.29 26.94
CA GLY A 239 -3.98 3.45 28.10
C GLY A 239 -3.97 2.28 29.09
N ARG A 240 -4.57 1.13 28.73
CA ARG A 240 -4.63 -0.09 29.55
C ARG A 240 -4.10 -1.29 28.78
N GLU A 241 -2.86 -1.21 28.31
CA GLU A 241 -2.20 -2.20 27.44
C GLU A 241 -2.19 -3.63 28.02
N LYS A 242 -2.29 -3.76 29.34
CA LYS A 242 -2.33 -5.04 30.06
C LYS A 242 -3.72 -5.68 30.08
N ASP A 243 -4.78 -4.89 29.89
CA ASP A 243 -6.17 -5.34 29.90
C ASP A 243 -6.57 -5.87 28.51
N VAL A 244 -5.90 -6.93 28.07
CA VAL A 244 -6.08 -7.48 26.72
C VAL A 244 -7.44 -8.18 26.59
N ILE A 245 -8.22 -7.71 25.62
CA ILE A 245 -9.58 -8.18 25.31
C ILE A 245 -9.56 -9.22 24.19
N TYR A 246 -8.82 -8.93 23.12
CA TYR A 246 -8.60 -9.86 22.02
C TYR A 246 -7.11 -9.96 21.70
N THR A 247 -6.70 -11.14 21.25
CA THR A 247 -5.41 -11.36 20.62
C THR A 247 -5.60 -11.93 19.23
N ALA A 248 -4.83 -11.47 18.24
CA ALA A 248 -4.76 -12.10 16.93
C ALA A 248 -3.31 -12.54 16.64
N GLU A 249 -3.12 -13.71 16.06
CA GLU A 249 -1.79 -14.23 15.77
C GLU A 249 -1.80 -15.13 14.53
N GLY A 250 -0.70 -15.12 13.80
CA GLY A 250 -0.54 -15.95 12.62
C GLY A 250 0.36 -15.30 11.57
N GLN A 251 0.06 -15.58 10.31
CA GLN A 251 0.75 -15.02 9.15
C GLN A 251 -0.22 -14.14 8.36
N TRP A 252 0.07 -12.86 8.21
CA TRP A 252 -0.81 -11.92 7.52
C TRP A 252 -0.93 -12.20 6.01
N SER A 253 0.03 -12.92 5.43
CA SER A 253 -0.03 -13.42 4.05
C SER A 253 -0.64 -14.82 3.92
N GLY A 254 -0.99 -15.47 5.04
CA GLY A 254 -1.49 -16.83 5.11
C GLY A 254 -2.73 -16.93 6.00
N ASN A 255 -2.60 -17.58 7.14
CA ASN A 255 -3.70 -17.79 8.07
C ASN A 255 -3.45 -17.10 9.40
N PHE A 256 -4.51 -16.58 10.01
CA PHE A 256 -4.48 -16.11 11.39
C PHE A 256 -5.77 -16.43 12.12
N ILE A 257 -5.69 -16.42 13.44
CA ILE A 257 -6.82 -16.62 14.35
C ILE A 257 -6.96 -15.43 15.28
N ILE A 258 -8.17 -15.15 15.73
CA ILE A 258 -8.49 -14.17 16.76
C ILE A 258 -9.06 -14.93 17.97
N LYS A 259 -8.54 -14.63 19.15
CA LYS A 259 -8.93 -15.22 20.42
C LYS A 259 -9.44 -14.15 21.38
N ASP A 260 -10.43 -14.50 22.19
CA ASP A 260 -10.87 -13.67 23.33
C ASP A 260 -9.90 -13.74 24.52
N ALA A 261 -10.23 -13.01 25.59
CA ALA A 261 -9.46 -12.99 26.84
C ALA A 261 -9.29 -14.37 27.49
N HIS A 262 -10.22 -15.31 27.23
CA HIS A 262 -10.16 -16.70 27.72
C HIS A 262 -9.39 -17.63 26.78
N LYS A 263 -8.68 -17.07 25.79
CA LYS A 263 -7.92 -17.80 24.76
C LYS A 263 -8.79 -18.68 23.85
N LYS A 264 -10.12 -18.50 23.86
CA LYS A 264 -11.01 -19.20 22.94
C LYS A 264 -10.93 -18.54 21.58
N VAL A 265 -10.77 -19.33 20.52
CA VAL A 265 -10.83 -18.84 19.14
C VAL A 265 -12.25 -18.38 18.85
N VAL A 266 -12.40 -17.10 18.51
CA VAL A 266 -13.68 -16.46 18.20
C VAL A 266 -13.83 -16.12 16.71
N ASP A 267 -12.71 -15.99 16.00
CA ASP A 267 -12.69 -15.75 14.56
C ASP A 267 -11.38 -16.28 13.94
N SER A 268 -11.37 -16.44 12.62
CA SER A 268 -10.19 -16.79 11.83
C SER A 268 -10.25 -16.18 10.44
N TYR A 269 -9.09 -16.15 9.78
CA TYR A 269 -8.95 -15.65 8.43
C TYR A 269 -7.94 -16.51 7.66
N ASP A 270 -8.29 -16.80 6.40
CA ASP A 270 -7.47 -17.55 5.45
C ASP A 270 -7.30 -16.70 4.18
N ALA A 271 -6.11 -16.11 4.02
CA ALA A 271 -5.80 -15.20 2.93
C ALA A 271 -5.75 -15.89 1.55
N VAL A 272 -5.76 -17.23 1.50
CA VAL A 272 -5.79 -18.01 0.26
C VAL A 272 -7.23 -18.28 -0.16
N LYS A 273 -8.13 -18.54 0.80
CA LYS A 273 -9.54 -18.83 0.53
C LYS A 273 -10.41 -17.59 0.33
N MET A 274 -9.98 -16.43 0.81
CA MET A 274 -10.81 -15.23 0.73
C MET A 274 -10.98 -14.75 -0.70
N GLN A 275 -12.24 -14.65 -1.11
CA GLN A 275 -12.62 -14.17 -2.42
C GLN A 275 -12.48 -12.65 -2.46
N LYS A 276 -11.77 -12.18 -3.49
CA LYS A 276 -11.60 -10.76 -3.77
C LYS A 276 -12.62 -10.31 -4.79
N THR A 277 -13.02 -9.04 -4.68
CA THR A 277 -13.86 -8.40 -5.69
C THR A 277 -12.94 -7.74 -6.72
N PRO A 278 -13.10 -7.99 -8.03
CA PRO A 278 -12.32 -7.30 -9.05
C PRO A 278 -12.63 -5.80 -9.04
N LEU A 279 -11.57 -4.98 -9.13
CA LEU A 279 -11.74 -3.54 -9.32
C LEU A 279 -12.18 -3.27 -10.76
N THR A 280 -13.30 -2.56 -10.91
CA THR A 280 -13.75 -2.02 -12.19
C THR A 280 -13.13 -0.64 -12.39
N VAL A 281 -12.38 -0.48 -13.48
CA VAL A 281 -11.79 0.78 -13.95
C VAL A 281 -12.35 1.06 -15.35
N ALA A 282 -12.49 2.33 -15.72
CA ALA A 282 -12.95 2.70 -17.06
C ALA A 282 -11.99 2.14 -18.15
N PRO A 283 -12.48 1.81 -19.36
CA PRO A 283 -11.63 1.52 -20.51
C PRO A 283 -10.63 2.66 -20.77
N ILE A 284 -9.42 2.34 -21.27
CA ILE A 284 -8.32 3.31 -21.42
C ILE A 284 -8.75 4.51 -22.28
N GLU A 285 -9.57 4.28 -23.30
CA GLU A 285 -10.04 5.30 -24.23
C GLU A 285 -11.03 6.30 -23.57
N GLN A 286 -11.66 5.87 -22.47
CA GLN A 286 -12.64 6.65 -21.71
C GLN A 286 -12.05 7.33 -20.47
N GLN A 287 -10.84 6.95 -20.08
CA GLN A 287 -10.13 7.54 -18.93
C GLN A 287 -9.68 8.97 -19.23
N ASP A 288 -9.64 9.85 -18.25
CA ASP A 288 -9.00 11.16 -18.37
C ASP A 288 -7.48 11.00 -18.64
N PRO A 289 -6.82 11.90 -19.40
CA PRO A 289 -5.37 11.85 -19.62
C PRO A 289 -4.51 11.81 -18.34
N LEU A 290 -5.04 12.25 -17.19
CA LEU A 290 -4.35 12.16 -15.90
C LEU A 290 -4.54 10.81 -15.19
N GLU A 291 -5.45 9.95 -15.65
CA GLU A 291 -5.64 8.63 -15.05
C GLU A 291 -4.45 7.71 -15.37
N SER A 292 -3.94 7.06 -14.33
CA SER A 292 -2.68 6.30 -14.30
C SER A 292 -2.53 5.37 -15.50
N ARG A 293 -3.53 4.53 -15.78
CA ARG A 293 -3.42 3.51 -16.85
C ARG A 293 -3.38 4.12 -18.24
N ARG A 294 -4.09 5.22 -18.48
CA ARG A 294 -4.02 5.97 -19.73
C ARG A 294 -2.70 6.72 -19.86
N ALA A 295 -2.29 7.43 -18.82
CA ALA A 295 -1.05 8.21 -18.82
C ALA A 295 0.19 7.34 -19.02
N TRP A 296 0.24 6.18 -18.35
CA TRP A 296 1.36 5.24 -18.41
C TRP A 296 1.24 4.15 -19.48
N TYR A 297 0.18 4.18 -20.31
CA TYR A 297 -0.13 3.08 -21.25
C TYR A 297 1.06 2.66 -22.11
N LYS A 298 1.73 3.61 -22.77
CA LYS A 298 2.88 3.32 -23.63
C LYS A 298 4.09 2.77 -22.87
N VAL A 299 4.33 3.28 -21.66
CA VAL A 299 5.39 2.79 -20.78
C VAL A 299 5.09 1.35 -20.35
N ALA A 300 3.84 1.06 -19.99
CA ALA A 300 3.41 -0.28 -19.63
C ALA A 300 3.57 -1.28 -20.79
N GLU A 301 3.16 -0.91 -22.02
CA GLU A 301 3.34 -1.73 -23.21
C GLU A 301 4.82 -2.00 -23.54
N ALA A 302 5.69 -1.00 -23.36
CA ALA A 302 7.14 -1.18 -23.55
C ALA A 302 7.74 -2.12 -22.51
N ILE A 303 7.37 -1.97 -21.22
CA ILE A 303 7.80 -2.86 -20.13
C ILE A 303 7.36 -4.30 -20.41
N ASN A 304 6.10 -4.50 -20.82
CA ASN A 304 5.56 -5.84 -21.12
C ASN A 304 6.30 -6.53 -22.28
N ARG A 305 6.76 -5.76 -23.28
CA ARG A 305 7.57 -6.26 -24.40
C ARG A 305 9.06 -6.41 -24.07
N GLY A 306 9.50 -5.94 -22.90
CA GLY A 306 10.92 -5.90 -22.51
C GLY A 306 11.74 -4.86 -23.28
N ASP A 307 11.10 -3.87 -23.92
CA ASP A 307 11.75 -2.83 -24.72
C ASP A 307 12.15 -1.66 -23.82
N MET A 308 13.41 -1.66 -23.39
CA MET A 308 13.93 -0.68 -22.42
C MET A 308 14.24 0.68 -23.01
N ASP A 309 14.59 0.74 -24.29
CA ASP A 309 14.86 2.00 -24.97
C ASP A 309 13.55 2.77 -25.12
N THR A 310 12.48 2.10 -25.55
CA THR A 310 11.14 2.71 -25.59
C THR A 310 10.62 3.03 -24.19
N THR A 311 10.82 2.15 -23.21
CA THR A 311 10.42 2.41 -21.81
C THR A 311 11.06 3.70 -21.27
N SER A 312 12.38 3.86 -21.47
CA SER A 312 13.13 5.03 -21.04
C SER A 312 12.67 6.30 -21.78
N THR A 313 12.46 6.20 -23.08
CA THR A 313 12.04 7.32 -23.93
C THR A 313 10.65 7.84 -23.56
N GLU A 314 9.66 6.96 -23.47
CA GLU A 314 8.28 7.34 -23.14
C GLU A 314 8.16 7.83 -21.69
N LYS A 315 8.92 7.23 -20.75
CA LYS A 315 9.00 7.73 -19.38
C LYS A 315 9.60 9.13 -19.30
N SER A 316 10.68 9.37 -20.04
CA SER A 316 11.34 10.69 -20.10
C SER A 316 10.42 11.75 -20.68
N LEU A 317 9.58 11.39 -21.66
CA LEU A 317 8.59 12.29 -22.25
C LEU A 317 7.60 12.79 -21.19
N ILE A 318 7.01 11.89 -20.40
CA ILE A 318 6.08 12.22 -19.32
C ILE A 318 6.78 13.09 -18.26
N GLU A 319 7.96 12.68 -17.81
CA GLU A 319 8.72 13.42 -16.78
C GLU A 319 9.13 14.83 -17.25
N ASN A 320 9.53 14.99 -18.52
CA ASN A 320 9.87 16.29 -19.10
C ASN A 320 8.65 17.20 -19.20
N GLN A 321 7.51 16.69 -19.68
CA GLN A 321 6.27 17.46 -19.74
C GLN A 321 5.86 17.97 -18.36
N GLN A 322 5.97 17.10 -17.34
CA GLN A 322 5.66 17.46 -15.96
C GLN A 322 6.62 18.52 -15.42
N ARG A 323 7.94 18.39 -15.66
CA ARG A 323 8.94 19.39 -15.29
C ARG A 323 8.66 20.77 -15.90
N GLU A 324 8.33 20.82 -17.18
CA GLU A 324 7.98 22.07 -17.86
C GLU A 324 6.68 22.69 -17.33
N LEU A 325 5.66 21.88 -17.02
CA LEU A 325 4.44 22.38 -16.37
C LEU A 325 4.74 22.99 -15.01
N ARG A 326 5.58 22.34 -14.18
CA ARG A 326 5.97 22.88 -12.86
C ARG A 326 6.75 24.19 -12.98
N LYS A 327 7.63 24.28 -13.99
CA LYS A 327 8.40 25.49 -14.25
C LYS A 327 7.48 26.67 -14.58
N ARG A 328 6.49 26.47 -15.45
CA ARG A 328 5.50 27.50 -15.81
C ARG A 328 4.65 27.94 -14.61
N GLU A 329 4.16 27.01 -13.81
CA GLU A 329 3.40 27.35 -12.59
C GLU A 329 4.24 28.21 -11.63
N LYS A 330 5.50 27.81 -11.40
CA LYS A 330 6.43 28.58 -10.56
C LYS A 330 6.67 29.99 -11.11
N GLU A 331 6.85 30.13 -12.42
CA GLU A 331 7.02 31.42 -13.10
C GLU A 331 5.77 32.30 -12.98
N GLN A 332 4.58 31.70 -12.90
CA GLN A 332 3.30 32.38 -12.73
C GLN A 332 2.90 32.61 -11.26
N GLY A 333 3.69 32.11 -10.31
CA GLY A 333 3.33 32.14 -8.89
C GLY A 333 2.09 31.31 -8.54
N SER A 334 1.74 30.33 -9.39
CA SER A 334 0.64 29.40 -9.14
C SER A 334 1.16 28.06 -8.59
N GLU A 335 0.30 27.34 -7.87
CA GLU A 335 0.56 25.97 -7.40
C GLU A 335 -0.49 25.05 -8.04
N TRP A 336 -0.14 23.80 -8.28
CA TRP A 336 -1.11 22.76 -8.63
C TRP A 336 -2.30 22.75 -7.67
N GLN A 337 -3.48 22.91 -8.24
CA GLN A 337 -4.73 22.70 -7.53
C GLN A 337 -5.07 21.22 -7.57
N ARG A 338 -5.04 20.59 -6.40
CA ARG A 338 -5.41 19.18 -6.23
C ARG A 338 -6.90 19.05 -6.54
N ARG A 339 -7.28 17.94 -7.17
CA ARG A 339 -8.64 17.75 -7.71
C ARG A 339 -9.62 17.27 -6.66
N PHE A 340 -9.20 16.33 -5.80
CA PHE A 340 -10.09 15.66 -4.84
C PHE A 340 -9.70 15.89 -3.38
N PHE A 341 -8.48 16.37 -3.12
CA PHE A 341 -7.95 16.51 -1.77
C PHE A 341 -7.45 17.91 -1.50
N ASN A 342 -7.64 18.38 -0.27
CA ASN A 342 -7.12 19.67 0.18
C ASN A 342 -6.03 19.48 1.23
N ARG A 343 -5.05 20.37 1.22
CA ARG A 343 -4.06 20.44 2.29
C ARG A 343 -4.71 21.08 3.52
N VAL A 344 -4.80 20.34 4.62
CA VAL A 344 -5.28 20.88 5.90
C VAL A 344 -4.18 21.76 6.52
N PRO A 345 -4.43 23.05 6.79
CA PRO A 345 -3.49 23.89 7.53
C PRO A 345 -3.31 23.33 8.96
N ASN A 346 -2.08 23.37 9.49
CA ASN A 346 -1.78 23.02 10.88
C ASN A 346 -2.08 21.56 11.31
N SER A 347 -2.14 20.59 10.40
CA SER A 347 -2.13 19.18 10.80
C SER A 347 -0.85 18.86 11.59
N PRO A 348 -0.93 18.23 12.77
CA PRO A 348 0.24 17.68 13.45
C PRO A 348 1.02 16.79 12.47
N ARG A 349 2.34 17.01 12.37
CA ARG A 349 3.23 16.24 11.48
C ARG A 349 3.61 14.90 12.07
#